data_AF-A0A6V7LX97-F1
#
_entry.id   AF-A0A6V7LX97-F1
#
_cell.length_a   1.000
_cell.length_b   1.000
_cell.length_c   1.000
_cell.angle_alpha   90.00
_cell.angle_beta   90.00
_cell.angle_gamma   90.00
#
_symmetry.space_group_name_H-M   'P 1'
#
loop_
_entity.id
_entity.type
_entity.pdbx_description
1 polymer ?
#
loop_
_entity_poly.entity_id
_entity_poly.type
_entity_poly.pdbx_seq_one_letter_code
_entity_poly.pdbx_strand_id
1 'polypeptide(L)' 'GVHHKTNNCESTAVIAKVQNVLKSARTQLFPSQLTLTIASVAKKTKLRKGNGGWGDFRDHELCMNMTLNPDLLLS' A
#
# COMPACT_ATOMS: atom_id res chain seq x y z
N GLY A 1 8.48 -16.41 -7.71
CA GLY A 1 7.84 -16.18 -9.02
C GLY A 1 6.58 -15.37 -8.81
N VAL A 2 6.27 -14.45 -9.73
CA VAL A 2 5.09 -13.57 -9.67
C VAL A 2 3.83 -14.18 -10.28
N HIS A 3 3.85 -15.48 -10.56
CA HIS A 3 2.65 -16.22 -10.91
C HIS A 3 2.24 -17.06 -9.70
N HIS A 4 1.11 -16.70 -9.11
CA HIS A 4 0.50 -17.26 -7.90
C HIS A 4 0.85 -18.74 -7.66
N LYS A 5 1.78 -19.00 -6.72
CA LYS A 5 2.01 -20.33 -6.16
C LYS A 5 1.66 -20.27 -4.67
N THR A 6 0.36 -20.36 -4.39
CA THR A 6 -0.29 -20.37 -3.07
C THR A 6 -0.03 -21.68 -2.31
N ASN A 7 1.18 -22.20 -2.34
CA ASN A 7 1.54 -23.43 -1.61
C ASN A 7 2.65 -23.24 -0.58
N ASN A 8 3.22 -22.04 -0.48
CA ASN A 8 4.20 -21.72 0.55
C ASN A 8 3.82 -20.40 1.22
N CYS A 9 2.94 -20.49 2.23
CA CYS A 9 2.52 -19.38 3.11
C CYS A 9 3.56 -19.06 4.19
N GLU A 10 4.76 -19.60 4.04
CA GLU A 10 5.84 -19.54 5.01
C GLU A 10 6.46 -18.14 4.97
N SER A 11 6.26 -17.39 6.06
CA SER A 11 6.63 -15.98 6.17
C SER A 11 8.13 -15.79 6.34
N THR A 12 8.86 -16.77 6.89
CA THR A 12 10.31 -16.65 7.12
C THR A 12 11.09 -16.58 5.81
N ALA A 13 10.60 -17.25 4.76
CA ALA A 13 10.88 -17.07 3.34
C ALA A 13 11.11 -15.60 2.94
N VAL A 14 10.06 -14.82 3.17
CA VAL A 14 9.99 -13.40 2.82
C VAL A 14 10.85 -12.56 3.76
N ILE A 15 10.81 -12.86 5.06
CA ILE A 15 11.59 -12.15 6.08
C ILE A 15 13.10 -12.27 5.78
N ALA A 16 13.59 -13.48 5.54
CA ALA A 16 15.00 -13.74 5.22
C ALA A 16 15.43 -13.00 3.94
N LYS A 17 14.56 -13.00 2.91
CA LYS A 17 14.80 -12.24 1.69
C LYS A 17 14.92 -10.74 1.95
N VAL A 18 13.99 -10.16 2.70
CA VAL A 18 14.01 -8.73 3.05
C VAL A 18 15.28 -8.40 3.84
N GLN A 19 15.63 -9.20 4.85
CA GLN A 19 16.85 -9.00 5.62
C GLN A 19 18.10 -9.04 4.75
N ASN A 20 18.20 -9.98 3.80
CA ASN A 20 19.35 -10.08 2.92
C ASN A 20 19.47 -8.88 1.97
N VAL A 21 18.36 -8.41 1.39
CA VAL A 21 18.34 -7.21 0.54
C VAL A 21 18.80 -5.99 1.34
N LEU A 22 18.23 -5.77 2.53
CA LEU A 22 18.61 -4.63 3.39
C LEU A 22 20.08 -4.71 3.84
N LYS A 23 20.58 -5.91 4.16
CA LYS A 23 22.00 -6.12 4.49
C LYS A 23 22.91 -5.74 3.32
N SER A 24 22.58 -6.16 2.10
CA SER A 24 23.37 -5.84 0.90
C SER A 24 23.35 -4.35 0.54
N ALA A 25 22.25 -3.66 0.83
CA ALA A 25 22.06 -2.23 0.54
C ALA A 25 22.48 -1.32 1.70
N ARG A 26 23.06 -1.85 2.79
CA ARG A 26 23.31 -1.13 4.05
C ARG A 26 24.01 0.22 3.88
N THR A 27 24.96 0.31 2.96
CA THR A 27 25.74 1.54 2.69
C THR A 27 24.95 2.63 1.96
N GLN A 28 23.79 2.29 1.38
CA GLN A 28 22.91 3.19 0.65
C GLN A 28 21.67 3.58 1.46
N LEU A 29 21.50 3.01 2.67
CA LEU A 29 20.41 3.38 3.57
C LEU A 29 20.74 4.69 4.30
N PHE A 30 19.70 5.48 4.59
CA PHE A 30 19.78 6.77 5.30
C PHE A 30 20.64 7.83 4.59
N PRO A 31 20.38 8.14 3.31
CA PRO A 31 21.06 9.24 2.64
C PRO A 31 20.71 10.57 3.33
N SER A 32 21.67 11.48 3.44
CA SER A 32 21.44 12.81 4.03
C SER A 32 20.51 13.67 3.19
N GLN A 33 20.39 13.39 1.89
CA GLN A 33 19.62 14.15 0.92
C GLN A 33 18.99 13.22 -0.12
N LEU A 34 17.81 13.59 -0.61
CA LEU A 34 17.13 12.91 -1.71
C LEU A 34 17.08 13.84 -2.92
N THR A 35 17.36 13.30 -4.11
CA THR A 35 17.32 14.05 -5.37
C THR A 35 16.24 13.47 -6.27
N LEU A 36 15.39 14.34 -6.85
CA LEU A 36 14.42 13.95 -7.84
C LEU A 36 15.14 13.69 -9.18
N THR A 37 15.29 12.41 -9.56
CA THR A 37 15.96 12.03 -10.81
C THR A 37 15.04 11.98 -12.01
N ILE A 38 13.73 11.77 -11.80
CA ILE A 38 12.71 11.72 -12.85
C ILE A 38 11.48 12.48 -12.37
N ALA A 39 11.16 13.59 -13.02
CA ALA A 39 9.93 14.34 -12.80
C ALA A 39 8.88 13.89 -13.83
N SER A 40 8.04 12.90 -13.51
CA SER A 40 6.87 12.59 -14.33
C SER A 40 5.65 13.32 -13.81
N VAL A 41 4.96 14.07 -14.68
CA VAL A 41 3.64 14.64 -14.36
C VAL A 41 2.65 13.49 -14.13
N ALA A 42 1.88 13.56 -13.06
CA ALA A 42 0.85 12.56 -12.75
C ALA A 42 -0.10 12.40 -13.94
N LYS A 43 -0.03 11.27 -14.63
CA LYS A 43 -0.92 10.96 -15.74
C LYS A 43 -2.31 10.68 -15.16
N LYS A 44 -3.36 11.26 -15.76
CA LYS A 44 -4.74 10.88 -15.46
C LYS A 44 -4.90 9.38 -15.74
N THR A 45 -5.01 8.59 -14.69
CA THR A 45 -5.24 7.15 -14.79
C THR A 45 -6.73 6.92 -15.03
N LYS A 46 -7.06 6.02 -15.97
CA LYS A 46 -8.44 5.59 -16.14
C LYS A 46 -8.90 4.90 -14.87
N LEU A 47 -10.12 5.21 -14.43
CA LEU A 47 -10.75 4.48 -13.34
C LEU A 47 -10.84 3.00 -13.73
N ARG A 48 -10.21 2.14 -12.94
CA ARG A 48 -10.24 0.69 -13.15
C ARG A 48 -11.59 0.15 -12.67
N LYS A 49 -12.05 -0.94 -13.29
CA LYS A 49 -13.21 -1.68 -12.80
C LYS A 49 -12.93 -2.13 -11.36
N GLY A 50 -13.89 -1.93 -10.46
CA GLY A 50 -13.77 -2.37 -9.07
C GLY A 50 -13.68 -3.89 -8.96
N ASN A 51 -13.00 -4.37 -7.91
CA ASN A 51 -12.84 -5.81 -7.65
C ASN A 51 -14.11 -6.46 -7.06
N GLY A 52 -15.16 -5.67 -6.77
CA GLY A 52 -16.37 -6.14 -6.09
C GLY A 52 -16.19 -6.27 -4.57
N GLY A 53 -17.13 -6.93 -3.90
CA GLY A 53 -17.12 -7.13 -2.44
C GLY A 53 -17.52 -5.93 -1.59
N TRP A 54 -17.98 -4.84 -2.22
CA TRP A 54 -18.34 -3.57 -1.55
C TRP A 54 -19.68 -3.03 -2.06
N GLY A 55 -20.66 -3.93 -2.27
CA GLY A 55 -21.97 -3.58 -2.82
C GLY A 55 -23.10 -3.49 -1.79
N ASP A 56 -22.86 -3.93 -0.54
CA ASP A 56 -23.85 -3.87 0.52
C ASP A 56 -24.00 -2.43 1.01
N PHE A 57 -25.23 -1.93 1.07
CA PHE A 57 -25.49 -0.56 1.49
C PHE A 57 -25.06 -0.31 2.95
N ARG A 58 -25.06 -1.35 3.78
CA ARG A 58 -24.67 -1.25 5.20
C ARG A 58 -23.17 -1.05 5.35
N ASP A 59 -22.36 -1.64 4.47
CA ASP A 59 -20.91 -1.38 4.43
C ASP A 59 -20.64 0.10 4.12
N HIS A 60 -21.45 0.70 3.24
CA HIS A 60 -21.34 2.12 2.89
C HIS A 60 -21.76 3.02 4.06
N GLU A 61 -22.90 2.74 4.68
CA GLU A 61 -23.42 3.50 5.82
C GLU A 61 -22.44 3.46 7.00
N LEU A 62 -21.94 2.28 7.35
CA LEU A 62 -20.94 2.12 8.41
C LEU A 62 -19.67 2.91 8.11
N CYS A 63 -19.16 2.81 6.88
CA CYS A 63 -17.97 3.55 6.45
C CYS A 63 -18.19 5.06 6.62
N MET A 64 -19.29 5.59 6.10
CA MET A 64 -19.60 7.01 6.17
C MET A 64 -19.69 7.49 7.63
N ASN A 65 -20.40 6.75 8.49
CA ASN A 65 -20.55 7.11 9.91
C ASN A 65 -19.21 7.13 10.69
N MET A 66 -18.26 6.26 10.33
CA MET A 66 -16.93 6.25 10.95
C MET A 66 -16.04 7.40 10.47
N THR A 67 -16.20 7.84 9.22
CA THR A 67 -15.42 8.96 8.65
C THR A 67 -16.04 10.33 8.87
N LEU A 68 -17.36 10.40 9.02
CA LEU A 68 -18.11 11.61 9.32
C LEU A 68 -18.50 11.60 10.80
N ASN A 69 -17.52 11.57 11.69
CA ASN A 69 -17.82 11.81 13.11
C ASN A 69 -18.05 13.33 13.32
N PRO A 70 -19.27 13.76 13.69
CA PRO A 70 -19.56 15.18 13.96
C PRO A 70 -18.73 15.76 15.12
N ASP A 71 -18.17 14.95 16.02
CA ASP A 71 -17.30 15.42 17.11
C ASP A 71 -15.96 16.00 16.61
N LEU A 72 -15.53 15.66 15.39
CA LEU A 72 -14.32 16.21 14.75
C LEU A 72 -14.60 17.46 13.90
N LEU A 73 -15.88 17.81 13.69
CA LEU A 73 -16.30 19.01 12.96
C LEU A 73 -16.67 20.18 13.89
N LEU A 74 -16.67 19.95 15.20
CA LEU A 74 -16.99 20.93 16.25
C LEU A 74 -15.79 21.30 17.13
N SER A 75 -14.58 20.83 16.82
CA SER A 75 -13.32 21.21 17.48
C SER A 75 -12.52 22.24 16.68
#